data_AF-A0A7I0IQQ1-F1
#
_entry.id   AF-A0A7I0IQQ1-F1
#
_cell.length_a   1.000
_cell.length_b   1.000
_cell.length_c   1.000
_cell.angle_alpha   90.00
_cell.angle_beta   90.00
_cell.angle_gamma   90.00
#
_symmetry.space_group_name_H-M   'P 1'
#
loop_
_entity.id
_entity.type
_entity.pdbx_description
1 polymer ?
#
loop_
_entity_poly.entity_id
_entity_poly.type
_entity_poly.pdbx_seq_one_letter_code
_entity_poly.pdbx_strand_id
1 'polypeptide(L)'
;MNYLYFYLPYLFILFALSLPTKPWFYPGSQPLYLSITLFFVLLQSFIFYNKKKQFINEVSFHKYIPTNWIIASFYFLFMLCFPILNRNWGDGLLLLETNLLETKLFGFQFTLDEILESILHSQLMNGLSYFQIQEDPTVSYSILSYFSGILFICGFLFLGRFKQKDLSILFLLSSGGILLGFGYAENYTLVTTIHLGLYLFLNRYASDPKDNDILLYGSTSIVALSMLFHLVSGYLVILLVYLWVFHSPKEKKIKHLVYCTLLGSLILLPWFVYFSAFHDPTVDKNSTHLIHPPFYPLKRWVSNNHLKEILSVLYWNAGISTFYLSYQFFFQKEKWKQFIKYPFHKLMLVVILAFVLHGFLHNPQLGFPADWDLMGFYWLPITLLAFLYWKQESKIVWEWVPLQFFGASLVMIAAVQLNKTNPKDVLIWEITKKAISTYSTENKTFIQSLPKEDKKFFAKGDFLFFKGDYITQQLCDFPEKQALIESMKSHRKNWKQGFLDGTFKSKDQLNVFLTEATKTNVLYLKSLEANTICHPKL
;
A
#
# COMPACT_ATOMS: atom_id res chain seq x y z
N MET A 1 7.82 -10.06 -35.69
CA MET A 1 7.84 -9.25 -34.46
C MET A 1 7.18 -7.92 -34.75
N ASN A 2 6.27 -7.46 -33.89
CA ASN A 2 5.63 -6.16 -34.07
C ASN A 2 6.44 -5.10 -33.31
N TYR A 3 7.43 -4.48 -33.97
CA TYR A 3 8.34 -3.51 -33.35
C TYR A 3 7.59 -2.33 -32.70
N LEU A 4 6.43 -1.95 -33.25
CA LEU A 4 5.57 -0.91 -32.71
C LEU A 4 5.16 -1.18 -31.26
N TYR A 5 4.97 -2.46 -30.89
CA TYR A 5 4.58 -2.84 -29.54
C TYR A 5 5.57 -2.32 -28.50
N PHE A 6 6.87 -2.45 -28.74
CA PHE A 6 7.91 -2.01 -27.79
C PHE A 6 7.97 -0.49 -27.59
N TYR A 7 7.38 0.29 -28.50
CA TYR A 7 7.31 1.75 -28.35
C TYR A 7 6.06 2.23 -27.60
N LEU A 8 5.04 1.38 -27.41
CA LEU A 8 3.78 1.77 -26.78
C LEU A 8 3.96 2.38 -25.36
N PRO A 9 4.80 1.83 -24.47
CA PRO A 9 4.99 2.43 -23.15
C PRO A 9 5.57 3.86 -23.22
N TYR A 10 6.49 4.11 -24.16
CA TYR A 10 7.05 5.45 -24.37
C TYR A 10 6.00 6.41 -24.92
N LEU A 11 5.24 5.98 -25.92
CA LEU A 11 4.16 6.78 -26.51
C LEU A 11 3.08 7.12 -25.48
N PHE A 12 2.76 6.19 -24.58
CA PHE A 12 1.84 6.43 -23.49
C PHE A 12 2.33 7.55 -22.56
N ILE A 13 3.62 7.59 -22.22
CA ILE A 13 4.18 8.70 -21.42
C ILE A 13 4.09 10.01 -22.20
N LEU A 14 4.48 10.03 -23.48
CA LEU A 14 4.41 11.25 -24.29
C LEU A 14 2.98 11.79 -24.38
N PHE A 15 1.99 10.91 -24.51
CA PHE A 15 0.57 11.29 -24.45
C PHE A 15 0.17 11.78 -23.06
N ALA A 16 0.58 11.09 -21.99
CA ALA A 16 0.27 11.52 -20.62
C ALA A 16 0.85 12.91 -20.30
N LEU A 17 2.00 13.25 -20.86
CA LEU A 17 2.64 14.56 -20.72
C LEU A 17 1.95 15.67 -21.52
N SER A 18 1.10 15.35 -22.50
CA SER A 18 0.33 16.35 -23.26
C SER A 18 -1.05 16.64 -22.64
N LEU A 19 -1.45 15.91 -21.60
CA LEU A 19 -2.71 16.14 -20.90
C LEU A 19 -2.67 17.46 -20.11
N PRO A 20 -3.78 18.23 -20.05
CA PRO A 20 -3.84 19.48 -19.28
C PRO A 20 -3.57 19.26 -17.78
N THR A 21 -4.04 18.14 -17.26
CA THR A 21 -3.77 17.70 -15.89
C THR A 21 -2.85 16.49 -15.93
N LYS A 22 -1.70 16.63 -15.31
CA LYS A 22 -0.73 15.55 -15.21
C LYS A 22 -1.32 14.36 -14.42
N PRO A 23 -1.14 13.10 -14.87
CA PRO A 23 -1.49 11.96 -14.04
C PRO A 23 -0.72 11.97 -12.72
N TRP A 24 -1.40 11.62 -11.63
CA TRP A 24 -0.83 11.67 -10.28
C TRP A 24 0.45 10.83 -10.18
N PHE A 25 0.50 9.64 -10.79
CA PHE A 25 1.61 8.68 -10.78
C PHE A 25 2.91 9.13 -11.49
N TYR A 26 2.99 10.40 -11.88
CA TYR A 26 4.23 11.02 -12.35
C TYR A 26 4.57 12.22 -11.46
N PRO A 27 5.32 12.05 -10.36
CA PRO A 27 5.61 13.15 -9.43
C PRO A 27 6.63 14.20 -9.94
N GLY A 28 7.48 13.88 -10.94
CA GLY A 28 8.51 14.80 -11.44
C GLY A 28 8.04 15.95 -12.36
N SER A 29 8.95 16.68 -12.99
CA SER A 29 8.58 17.72 -13.97
C SER A 29 8.39 17.15 -15.39
N GLN A 30 7.62 17.84 -16.23
CA GLN A 30 7.42 17.42 -17.63
C GLN A 30 8.73 17.30 -18.44
N PRO A 31 9.70 18.26 -18.35
CA PRO A 31 10.97 18.15 -19.06
C PRO A 31 11.80 16.92 -18.66
N LEU A 32 11.71 16.51 -17.39
CA LEU A 32 12.41 15.33 -16.88
C LEU A 32 11.90 14.06 -17.56
N TYR A 33 10.58 13.81 -17.51
CA TYR A 33 9.99 12.63 -18.13
C TYR A 33 10.15 12.61 -19.65
N LEU A 34 10.09 13.78 -20.30
CA LEU A 34 10.35 13.90 -21.74
C LEU A 34 11.77 13.45 -22.09
N SER A 35 12.77 13.99 -21.39
CA SER A 35 14.19 13.66 -21.62
C SER A 35 14.47 12.16 -21.49
N ILE A 36 13.94 11.53 -20.45
CA ILE A 36 14.15 10.10 -20.19
C ILE A 36 13.42 9.24 -21.22
N THR A 37 12.19 9.62 -21.57
CA THR A 37 11.42 8.89 -22.58
C THR A 37 12.15 8.94 -23.93
N LEU A 38 12.65 10.11 -24.35
CA LEU A 38 13.43 10.25 -25.58
C LEU A 38 14.73 9.43 -25.54
N PHE A 39 15.45 9.46 -24.42
CA PHE A 39 16.64 8.62 -24.24
C PHE A 39 16.35 7.13 -24.45
N PHE A 40 15.28 6.61 -23.82
CA PHE A 40 14.93 5.19 -23.96
C PHE A 40 14.34 4.85 -25.32
N VAL A 41 13.67 5.78 -26.01
CA VAL A 41 13.27 5.61 -27.42
C VAL A 41 14.49 5.46 -28.32
N LEU A 42 15.52 6.29 -28.13
CA LEU A 42 16.79 6.17 -28.86
C LEU A 42 17.49 4.84 -28.54
N LEU A 43 17.55 4.46 -27.27
CA LEU A 43 18.13 3.18 -26.84
C LEU A 43 17.40 1.98 -27.44
N GLN A 44 16.07 1.98 -27.41
CA GLN A 44 15.24 0.93 -28.03
C GLN A 44 15.53 0.81 -29.54
N SER A 45 15.62 1.96 -30.21
CA SER A 45 15.92 2.03 -31.65
C SER A 45 17.32 1.51 -31.97
N PHE A 46 18.31 1.83 -31.14
CA PHE A 46 19.67 1.33 -31.24
C PHE A 46 19.73 -0.20 -31.08
N ILE A 47 19.02 -0.76 -30.11
CA ILE A 47 18.94 -2.22 -29.91
C ILE A 47 18.34 -2.91 -31.14
N PHE A 48 17.24 -2.39 -31.69
CA PHE A 48 16.63 -2.95 -32.90
C PHE A 48 17.54 -2.86 -34.13
N TYR A 49 18.19 -1.71 -34.34
CA TYR A 49 19.12 -1.52 -35.44
C TYR A 49 20.27 -2.53 -35.40
N ASN A 50 20.92 -2.69 -34.25
CA ASN A 50 22.04 -3.61 -34.11
C ASN A 50 21.64 -5.08 -34.16
N LYS A 51 20.44 -5.43 -33.66
CA LYS A 51 19.91 -6.79 -33.80
C LYS A 51 19.71 -7.16 -35.27
N LYS A 52 19.18 -6.24 -36.09
CA LYS A 52 19.02 -6.44 -37.54
C LYS A 52 20.37 -6.63 -38.25
N LYS A 53 21.41 -5.94 -37.81
CA LYS A 53 22.76 -6.02 -38.38
C LYS A 53 23.64 -7.14 -37.78
N GLN A 54 23.13 -7.91 -36.82
CA GLN A 54 23.87 -8.94 -36.06
C GLN A 54 25.15 -8.43 -35.38
N PHE A 55 25.27 -7.11 -35.13
CA PHE A 55 26.46 -6.54 -34.48
C PHE A 55 26.56 -6.91 -32.99
N ILE A 56 25.44 -7.23 -32.34
CA ILE A 56 25.42 -7.67 -30.94
C ILE A 56 25.75 -9.17 -30.90
N ASN A 57 26.99 -9.51 -30.54
CA ASN A 57 27.35 -10.87 -30.19
C ASN A 57 26.83 -11.17 -28.78
N GLU A 58 25.60 -11.68 -28.68
CA GLU A 58 24.87 -11.92 -27.42
C GLU A 58 25.69 -12.71 -26.39
N VAL A 59 26.54 -13.64 -26.84
CA VAL A 59 27.40 -14.49 -26.00
C VAL A 59 28.50 -13.67 -25.30
N SER A 60 29.04 -12.66 -25.98
CA SER A 60 30.08 -11.79 -25.40
C SER A 60 29.50 -10.87 -24.33
N PHE A 61 28.32 -10.28 -24.60
CA PHE A 61 27.67 -9.35 -23.67
C PHE A 61 27.25 -9.99 -22.35
N HIS A 62 26.87 -11.28 -22.37
CA HIS A 62 26.45 -11.99 -21.16
C HIS A 62 27.50 -11.97 -20.03
N LYS A 63 28.80 -11.95 -20.39
CA LYS A 63 29.90 -11.91 -19.41
C LYS A 63 29.89 -10.63 -18.56
N TYR A 64 29.51 -9.50 -19.18
CA TYR A 64 29.51 -8.17 -18.57
C TYR A 64 28.23 -7.85 -17.79
N ILE A 65 27.22 -8.71 -17.86
CA ILE A 65 25.96 -8.51 -17.13
C ILE A 65 26.21 -8.70 -15.64
N PRO A 66 25.94 -7.69 -14.79
CA PRO A 66 26.03 -7.84 -13.35
C PRO A 66 25.02 -8.88 -12.86
N THR A 67 25.32 -9.53 -11.74
CA THR A 67 24.36 -10.44 -11.12
C THR A 67 23.14 -9.66 -10.62
N ASN A 68 21.99 -10.33 -10.56
CA ASN A 68 20.76 -9.76 -10.01
C ASN A 68 20.97 -9.25 -8.57
N TRP A 69 21.87 -9.88 -7.80
CA TRP A 69 22.31 -9.38 -6.49
C TRP A 69 22.93 -7.98 -6.57
N ILE A 70 23.89 -7.75 -7.48
CA ILE A 70 24.54 -6.44 -7.64
C ILE A 70 23.52 -5.37 -8.03
N ILE A 71 22.62 -5.69 -8.97
CA ILE A 71 21.57 -4.76 -9.42
C ILE A 71 20.62 -4.44 -8.26
N ALA A 72 20.17 -5.45 -7.51
CA ALA A 72 19.29 -5.27 -6.37
C ALA A 72 19.94 -4.48 -5.24
N SER A 73 21.21 -4.75 -4.92
CA SER A 73 21.95 -4.02 -3.89
C SER A 73 22.16 -2.57 -4.28
N PHE A 74 22.51 -2.29 -5.53
CA PHE A 74 22.61 -0.91 -6.02
C PHE A 74 21.28 -0.18 -5.89
N TYR A 75 20.18 -0.82 -6.31
CA TYR A 75 18.85 -0.25 -6.18
C TYR A 75 18.47 0.00 -4.71
N PHE A 76 18.71 -0.97 -3.82
CA PHE A 76 18.43 -0.83 -2.39
C PHE A 76 19.21 0.33 -1.77
N LEU A 77 20.51 0.44 -2.05
CA LEU A 77 21.34 1.55 -1.59
C LEU A 77 20.85 2.90 -2.14
N PHE A 78 20.45 2.94 -3.41
CA PHE A 78 19.84 4.14 -4.00
C PHE A 78 18.56 4.53 -3.25
N MET A 79 17.66 3.58 -2.98
CA MET A 79 16.41 3.84 -2.28
C MET A 79 16.65 4.27 -0.82
N LEU A 80 17.67 3.75 -0.13
CA LEU A 80 18.07 4.23 1.19
C LEU A 80 18.49 5.71 1.20
N CYS A 81 19.10 6.19 0.11
CA CYS A 81 19.45 7.60 -0.03
C CYS A 81 18.22 8.50 -0.29
N PHE A 82 17.10 7.92 -0.74
CA PHE A 82 15.89 8.65 -1.12
C PHE A 82 14.63 8.03 -0.48
N PRO A 83 14.50 7.99 0.86
CA PRO A 83 13.27 7.57 1.52
C PRO A 83 12.09 8.41 1.04
N ILE A 84 10.89 7.84 0.98
CA ILE A 84 9.70 8.63 0.67
C ILE A 84 9.35 9.51 1.87
N LEU A 85 9.47 10.82 1.72
CA LEU A 85 9.18 11.80 2.77
C LEU A 85 7.99 12.71 2.44
N ASN A 86 7.48 12.64 1.22
CA ASN A 86 6.31 13.39 0.80
C ASN A 86 5.05 12.78 1.43
N ARG A 87 4.53 13.46 2.45
CA ARG A 87 3.36 13.03 3.24
C ARG A 87 2.01 13.39 2.63
N ASN A 88 2.01 14.20 1.56
CA ASN A 88 0.80 14.51 0.80
C ASN A 88 0.51 13.48 -0.29
N TRP A 89 1.39 12.48 -0.42
CA TRP A 89 1.21 11.35 -1.32
C TRP A 89 0.57 10.19 -0.56
N GLY A 90 -0.68 9.87 -0.89
CA GLY A 90 -1.49 8.92 -0.11
C GLY A 90 -2.16 9.58 1.10
N ASP A 91 -2.51 8.79 2.10
CA ASP A 91 -3.14 9.22 3.34
C ASP A 91 -2.19 9.16 4.57
N GLY A 92 -0.90 8.93 4.34
CA GLY A 92 0.11 8.74 5.38
C GLY A 92 0.13 9.79 6.50
N LEU A 93 -0.23 11.06 6.26
CA LEU A 93 -0.33 12.05 7.34
C LEU A 93 -1.43 11.71 8.36
N LEU A 94 -2.61 11.28 7.88
CA LEU A 94 -3.73 10.87 8.74
C LEU A 94 -3.39 9.60 9.51
N LEU A 95 -2.70 8.67 8.84
CA LEU A 95 -2.20 7.42 9.42
C LEU A 95 -1.26 7.70 10.60
N LEU A 96 -0.23 8.54 10.37
CA LEU A 96 0.76 8.91 11.37
C LEU A 96 0.13 9.66 12.55
N GLU A 97 -0.81 10.58 12.29
CA GLU A 97 -1.55 11.31 13.31
C GLU A 97 -2.36 10.34 14.19
N THR A 98 -3.12 9.45 13.55
CA THR A 98 -3.96 8.46 14.24
C THR A 98 -3.10 7.50 15.06
N ASN A 99 -1.99 7.02 14.50
CA ASN A 99 -1.07 6.12 15.17
C ASN A 99 -0.52 6.75 16.45
N LEU A 100 0.00 7.97 16.37
CA LEU A 100 0.60 8.65 17.52
C LEU A 100 -0.44 8.93 18.61
N LEU A 101 -1.61 9.43 18.22
CA LEU A 101 -2.70 9.75 19.15
C LEU A 101 -3.17 8.50 19.91
N GLU A 102 -3.53 7.44 19.18
CA GLU A 102 -4.02 6.21 19.79
C GLU A 102 -2.94 5.53 20.65
N THR A 103 -1.67 5.56 20.20
CA THR A 103 -0.57 5.00 20.98
C THR A 103 -0.37 5.74 22.32
N LYS A 104 -0.43 7.07 22.35
CA LYS A 104 -0.28 7.82 23.62
C LYS A 104 -1.44 7.63 24.60
N LEU A 105 -2.66 7.51 24.06
CA LEU A 105 -3.87 7.34 24.86
C LEU A 105 -4.05 5.90 25.36
N PHE A 106 -3.86 4.92 24.48
CA PHE A 106 -4.28 3.53 24.69
C PHE A 106 -3.11 2.53 24.66
N GLY A 107 -1.90 2.97 24.30
CA GLY A 107 -0.70 2.13 24.22
C GLY A 107 -0.41 1.59 22.82
N PHE A 108 -1.41 1.53 21.94
CA PHE A 108 -1.25 1.19 20.53
C PHE A 108 -2.45 1.64 19.68
N GLN A 109 -2.26 1.76 18.37
CA GLN A 109 -3.33 1.90 17.41
C GLN A 109 -4.00 0.54 17.19
N PHE A 110 -5.33 0.52 17.17
CA PHE A 110 -6.08 -0.71 17.00
C PHE A 110 -7.27 -0.49 16.07
N THR A 111 -7.39 -1.31 15.04
CA THR A 111 -8.44 -1.21 14.02
C THR A 111 -8.75 -2.63 13.55
N LEU A 112 -10.02 -2.93 13.31
CA LEU A 112 -10.44 -4.27 12.90
C LEU A 112 -9.98 -4.64 11.49
N ASP A 113 -9.63 -3.63 10.68
CA ASP A 113 -9.27 -3.83 9.29
C ASP A 113 -7.78 -4.21 9.12
N GLU A 114 -6.93 -3.88 10.10
CA GLU A 114 -5.46 -4.01 10.04
C GLU A 114 -4.82 -4.18 11.44
N ILE A 115 -5.40 -5.11 12.22
CA ILE A 115 -5.11 -5.33 13.65
C ILE A 115 -3.60 -5.44 13.93
N LEU A 116 -2.93 -6.40 13.30
CA LEU A 116 -1.52 -6.69 13.60
C LEU A 116 -0.57 -5.63 13.04
N GLU A 117 -0.89 -5.05 11.88
CA GLU A 117 -0.05 -4.03 11.25
C GLU A 117 0.02 -2.79 12.13
N SER A 118 -1.15 -2.26 12.55
CA SER A 118 -1.24 -1.12 13.48
C SER A 118 -0.55 -1.36 14.82
N ILE A 119 -0.74 -2.54 15.42
CA ILE A 119 -0.11 -2.89 16.70
C ILE A 119 1.41 -2.91 16.56
N LEU A 120 1.95 -3.52 15.50
CA LEU A 120 3.40 -3.62 15.30
C LEU A 120 4.05 -2.24 15.13
N HIS A 121 3.43 -1.33 14.38
CA HIS A 121 3.93 0.05 14.26
C HIS A 121 3.98 0.75 15.63
N SER A 122 2.90 0.69 16.40
CA SER A 122 2.86 1.28 17.75
C SER A 122 3.85 0.67 18.73
N GLN A 123 3.95 -0.66 18.76
CA GLN A 123 4.88 -1.36 19.66
C GLN A 123 6.33 -1.10 19.29
N LEU A 124 6.65 -1.01 17.99
CA LEU A 124 7.97 -0.63 17.56
C LEU A 124 8.28 0.82 17.98
N MET A 125 7.35 1.77 17.80
CA MET A 125 7.55 3.15 18.26
C MET A 125 7.83 3.21 19.78
N ASN A 126 7.04 2.51 20.59
CA ASN A 126 7.25 2.43 22.04
C ASN A 126 8.59 1.76 22.40
N GLY A 127 8.98 0.73 21.65
CA GLY A 127 10.28 0.08 21.83
C GLY A 127 11.45 1.00 21.49
N LEU A 128 11.33 1.82 20.43
CA LEU A 128 12.34 2.79 20.03
C LEU A 128 12.47 3.93 21.06
N SER A 129 11.38 4.37 21.67
CA SER A 129 11.42 5.42 22.70
C SER A 129 12.15 4.98 23.97
N TYR A 130 12.11 3.67 24.31
CA TYR A 130 12.96 3.10 25.37
C TYR A 130 14.46 3.32 25.10
N PHE A 131 14.87 3.32 23.83
CA PHE A 131 16.24 3.61 23.39
C PHE A 131 16.50 5.11 23.14
N GLN A 132 15.66 6.01 23.68
CA GLN A 132 15.77 7.46 23.53
C GLN A 132 15.66 7.96 22.08
N ILE A 133 15.08 7.16 21.17
CA ILE A 133 14.72 7.62 19.84
C ILE A 133 13.40 8.40 19.94
N GLN A 134 13.29 9.50 19.20
CA GLN A 134 12.11 10.37 19.21
C GLN A 134 10.82 9.57 18.95
N GLU A 135 9.78 9.83 19.75
CA GLU A 135 8.43 9.29 19.56
C GLU A 135 7.78 9.87 18.29
N ASP A 136 8.16 9.33 17.15
CA ASP A 136 7.62 9.69 15.85
C ASP A 136 7.27 8.41 15.07
N PRO A 137 5.99 8.18 14.76
CA PRO A 137 5.58 6.99 14.02
C PRO A 137 6.30 6.86 12.68
N THR A 138 6.73 7.97 12.05
CA THR A 138 7.45 7.93 10.76
C THR A 138 8.69 7.05 10.81
N VAL A 139 9.37 6.97 11.97
CA VAL A 139 10.55 6.12 12.15
C VAL A 139 10.13 4.65 12.18
N SER A 140 9.10 4.31 12.95
CA SER A 140 8.58 2.93 13.04
C SER A 140 8.09 2.41 11.69
N TYR A 141 7.33 3.25 10.96
CA TYR A 141 6.86 2.98 9.61
C TYR A 141 8.02 2.79 8.63
N SER A 142 9.02 3.69 8.66
CA SER A 142 10.19 3.58 7.78
C SER A 142 10.97 2.29 8.00
N ILE A 143 11.21 1.89 9.26
CA ILE A 143 11.97 0.68 9.59
C ILE A 143 11.25 -0.58 9.07
N LEU A 144 9.95 -0.71 9.36
CA LEU A 144 9.16 -1.87 8.91
C LEU A 144 9.00 -1.89 7.38
N SER A 145 8.92 -0.71 6.77
CA SER A 145 8.93 -0.55 5.32
C SER A 145 10.24 -1.05 4.70
N TYR A 146 11.39 -0.58 5.17
CA TYR A 146 12.70 -1.04 4.67
C TYR A 146 12.92 -2.53 4.90
N PHE A 147 12.49 -3.06 6.06
CA PHE A 147 12.55 -4.49 6.33
C PHE A 147 11.74 -5.29 5.30
N SER A 148 10.54 -4.82 4.96
CA SER A 148 9.71 -5.42 3.90
C SER A 148 10.39 -5.33 2.53
N GLY A 149 11.03 -4.21 2.19
CA GLY A 149 11.81 -4.06 0.96
C GLY A 149 12.96 -5.07 0.84
N ILE A 150 13.68 -5.31 1.94
CA ILE A 150 14.71 -6.37 2.02
C ILE A 150 14.08 -7.73 1.73
N LEU A 151 12.93 -8.04 2.35
CA LEU A 151 12.25 -9.31 2.15
C LEU A 151 11.75 -9.49 0.71
N PHE A 152 11.25 -8.43 0.05
CA PHE A 152 10.88 -8.46 -1.36
C PHE A 152 12.08 -8.81 -2.25
N ILE A 153 13.20 -8.10 -2.09
CA ILE A 153 14.43 -8.34 -2.85
C ILE A 153 14.91 -9.78 -2.62
N CYS A 154 15.02 -10.19 -1.35
CA CYS A 154 15.49 -11.54 -0.98
C CYS A 154 14.58 -12.64 -1.55
N GLY A 155 13.26 -12.47 -1.51
CA GLY A 155 12.31 -13.45 -2.05
C GLY A 155 12.47 -13.65 -3.56
N PHE A 156 12.60 -12.56 -4.33
CA PHE A 156 12.83 -12.64 -5.78
C PHE A 156 14.21 -13.23 -6.11
N LEU A 157 15.26 -12.83 -5.38
CA LEU A 157 16.60 -13.39 -5.56
C LEU A 157 16.66 -14.88 -5.19
N PHE A 158 15.93 -15.30 -4.15
CA PHE A 158 15.78 -16.70 -3.78
C PHE A 158 15.12 -17.52 -4.90
N LEU A 159 14.01 -17.03 -5.47
CA LEU A 159 13.37 -17.69 -6.62
C LEU A 159 14.28 -17.71 -7.86
N GLY A 160 15.07 -16.66 -8.05
CA GLY A 160 16.00 -16.50 -9.15
C GLY A 160 17.34 -17.24 -9.00
N ARG A 161 17.58 -17.94 -7.88
CA ARG A 161 18.93 -18.29 -7.42
C ARG A 161 19.79 -19.10 -8.39
N PHE A 162 19.15 -19.91 -9.23
CA PHE A 162 19.83 -20.79 -10.18
C PHE A 162 20.27 -20.10 -11.48
N LYS A 163 19.81 -18.87 -11.74
CA LYS A 163 20.18 -18.12 -12.94
C LYS A 163 20.38 -16.64 -12.60
N GLN A 164 21.59 -16.29 -12.17
CA GLN A 164 21.86 -15.00 -11.51
C GLN A 164 22.12 -13.82 -12.47
N LYS A 165 22.51 -14.08 -13.73
CA LYS A 165 22.90 -13.04 -14.71
C LYS A 165 21.87 -12.90 -15.82
N ASP A 166 20.61 -12.69 -15.48
CA ASP A 166 19.52 -12.65 -16.46
C ASP A 166 18.69 -11.38 -16.45
N LEU A 167 18.97 -10.41 -15.58
CA LEU A 167 18.23 -9.15 -15.45
C LEU A 167 16.76 -9.32 -15.00
N SER A 168 16.34 -10.53 -14.60
CA SER A 168 14.95 -10.80 -14.18
C SER A 168 14.50 -9.92 -13.01
N ILE A 169 15.42 -9.55 -12.12
CA ILE A 169 15.14 -8.67 -10.98
C ILE A 169 14.57 -7.32 -11.40
N LEU A 170 14.84 -6.84 -12.62
CA LEU A 170 14.30 -5.57 -13.10
C LEU A 170 12.76 -5.54 -13.17
N PHE A 171 12.07 -6.69 -13.25
CA PHE A 171 10.60 -6.72 -13.13
C PHE A 171 10.13 -6.24 -11.76
N LEU A 172 10.81 -6.65 -10.68
CA LEU A 172 10.55 -6.15 -9.34
C LEU A 172 10.90 -4.66 -9.26
N LEU A 173 12.07 -4.27 -9.74
CA LEU A 173 12.57 -2.89 -9.60
C LEU A 173 11.83 -1.86 -10.47
N SER A 174 11.11 -2.31 -11.51
CA SER A 174 10.27 -1.48 -12.38
C SER A 174 8.81 -1.39 -11.93
N SER A 175 8.46 -2.03 -10.82
CA SER A 175 7.13 -1.99 -10.22
C SER A 175 7.04 -0.80 -9.27
N GLY A 176 6.09 0.12 -9.48
CA GLY A 176 5.85 1.24 -8.55
C GLY A 176 5.48 0.76 -7.13
N GLY A 177 4.90 -0.42 -7.02
CA GLY A 177 4.54 -1.01 -5.73
C GLY A 177 5.72 -1.41 -4.85
N ILE A 178 6.92 -1.52 -5.41
CA ILE A 178 8.14 -1.77 -4.62
C ILE A 178 8.43 -0.60 -3.66
N LEU A 179 7.94 0.60 -3.96
CA LEU A 179 8.11 1.80 -3.15
C LEU A 179 7.51 1.66 -1.73
N LEU A 180 6.51 0.79 -1.55
CA LEU A 180 5.98 0.44 -0.23
C LEU A 180 7.08 -0.08 0.70
N GLY A 181 8.11 -0.74 0.14
CA GLY A 181 9.24 -1.30 0.90
C GLY A 181 10.41 -0.33 1.14
N PHE A 182 10.26 0.98 0.87
CA PHE A 182 11.37 1.94 0.93
C PHE A 182 11.03 3.26 1.63
N GLY A 183 10.62 3.16 2.88
CA GLY A 183 10.40 4.32 3.77
C GLY A 183 9.02 4.96 3.65
N TYR A 184 8.10 4.36 2.88
CA TYR A 184 6.72 4.84 2.78
C TYR A 184 5.94 4.48 4.05
N ALA A 185 5.18 5.44 4.59
CA ALA A 185 4.39 5.25 5.80
C ALA A 185 2.99 4.78 5.44
N GLU A 186 2.80 3.45 5.43
CA GLU A 186 1.57 2.82 4.98
C GLU A 186 1.33 1.44 5.62
N ASN A 187 0.06 1.07 5.80
CA ASN A 187 -0.37 -0.19 6.41
C ASN A 187 -0.62 -1.32 5.40
N TYR A 188 -0.07 -1.21 4.19
CA TYR A 188 -0.09 -2.26 3.16
C TYR A 188 1.23 -3.02 3.03
N THR A 189 2.21 -2.67 3.85
CA THR A 189 3.59 -3.06 3.64
C THR A 189 3.87 -4.46 4.17
N LEU A 190 3.42 -4.75 5.40
CA LEU A 190 3.67 -6.04 6.05
C LEU A 190 2.74 -7.12 5.50
N VAL A 191 1.47 -6.80 5.25
CA VAL A 191 0.55 -7.71 4.56
C VAL A 191 1.09 -8.15 3.18
N THR A 192 1.67 -7.24 2.38
CA THR A 192 2.26 -7.59 1.08
C THR A 192 3.48 -8.51 1.24
N THR A 193 4.24 -8.35 2.33
CA THR A 193 5.34 -9.27 2.70
C THR A 193 4.81 -10.66 3.05
N ILE A 194 3.69 -10.75 3.76
CA ILE A 194 3.03 -12.03 4.07
C ILE A 194 2.50 -12.69 2.79
N HIS A 195 1.96 -11.91 1.85
CA HIS A 195 1.59 -12.43 0.52
C HIS A 195 2.79 -12.99 -0.23
N LEU A 196 3.96 -12.34 -0.19
CA LEU A 196 5.18 -12.92 -0.75
C LEU A 196 5.54 -14.24 -0.07
N GLY A 197 5.43 -14.31 1.26
CA GLY A 197 5.60 -15.54 2.03
C GLY A 197 4.65 -16.66 1.57
N LEU A 198 3.38 -16.33 1.34
CA LEU A 198 2.39 -17.24 0.75
C LEU A 198 2.85 -17.71 -0.64
N TYR A 199 3.32 -16.82 -1.51
CA TYR A 199 3.72 -17.20 -2.87
C TYR A 199 4.96 -18.10 -2.87
N LEU A 200 5.93 -17.84 -2.00
CA LEU A 200 7.08 -18.73 -1.79
C LEU A 200 6.65 -20.10 -1.26
N PHE A 201 5.67 -20.13 -0.34
CA PHE A 201 5.09 -21.36 0.19
C PHE A 201 4.38 -22.17 -0.90
N LEU A 202 3.51 -21.53 -1.70
CA LEU A 202 2.82 -22.16 -2.81
C LEU A 202 3.81 -22.68 -3.87
N ASN A 203 4.85 -21.92 -4.19
CA ASN A 203 5.88 -22.36 -5.12
C ASN A 203 6.57 -23.67 -4.68
N ARG A 204 6.74 -23.85 -3.36
CA ARG A 204 7.35 -25.06 -2.79
C ARG A 204 6.41 -26.27 -2.80
N TYR A 205 5.15 -26.08 -2.40
CA TYR A 205 4.25 -27.21 -2.08
C TYR A 205 3.14 -27.47 -3.10
N ALA A 206 2.93 -26.62 -4.10
CA ALA A 206 1.81 -26.76 -5.05
C ALA A 206 1.96 -27.90 -6.07
N SER A 207 3.14 -28.52 -6.17
CA SER A 207 3.48 -29.45 -7.26
C SER A 207 3.39 -30.93 -6.89
N ASP A 208 3.63 -31.31 -5.63
CA ASP A 208 3.61 -32.70 -5.19
C ASP A 208 2.30 -33.04 -4.46
N PRO A 209 1.51 -34.02 -4.93
CA PRO A 209 0.30 -34.46 -4.24
C PRO A 209 0.51 -34.93 -2.80
N LYS A 210 1.71 -35.38 -2.43
CA LYS A 210 2.04 -35.76 -1.04
C LYS A 210 1.97 -34.58 -0.09
N ASP A 211 2.17 -33.37 -0.60
CA ASP A 211 2.19 -32.15 0.19
C ASP A 211 0.80 -31.52 0.32
N ASN A 212 -0.27 -32.14 -0.20
CA ASN A 212 -1.62 -31.55 -0.23
C ASN A 212 -2.14 -31.12 1.15
N ASP A 213 -1.91 -31.93 2.20
CA ASP A 213 -2.31 -31.59 3.56
C ASP A 213 -1.53 -30.35 4.06
N ILE A 214 -0.21 -30.30 3.84
CA ILE A 214 0.65 -29.16 4.18
C ILE A 214 0.22 -27.91 3.39
N LEU A 215 0.01 -28.05 2.08
CA LEU A 215 -0.40 -26.98 1.19
C LEU A 215 -1.72 -26.35 1.64
N LEU A 216 -2.73 -27.16 1.95
CA LEU A 216 -4.06 -26.66 2.35
C LEU A 216 -4.03 -25.99 3.71
N TYR A 217 -3.48 -26.65 4.74
CA TYR A 217 -3.43 -26.08 6.09
C TYR A 217 -2.49 -24.89 6.16
N GLY A 218 -1.30 -24.98 5.55
CA GLY A 218 -0.34 -23.88 5.52
C GLY A 218 -0.86 -22.65 4.77
N SER A 219 -1.48 -22.84 3.59
CA SER A 219 -2.09 -21.71 2.87
C SER A 219 -3.23 -21.09 3.68
N THR A 220 -4.05 -21.90 4.35
CA THR A 220 -5.12 -21.41 5.22
C THR A 220 -4.57 -20.57 6.38
N SER A 221 -3.53 -21.06 7.07
CA SER A 221 -2.88 -20.33 8.15
C SER A 221 -2.28 -19.00 7.69
N ILE A 222 -1.58 -19.00 6.55
CA ILE A 222 -0.94 -17.79 6.03
C ILE A 222 -2.00 -16.78 5.57
N VAL A 223 -3.07 -17.22 4.91
CA VAL A 223 -4.18 -16.32 4.50
C VAL A 223 -4.91 -15.77 5.72
N ALA A 224 -5.20 -16.59 6.73
CA ALA A 224 -5.81 -16.13 7.97
C ALA A 224 -4.92 -15.12 8.72
N LEU A 225 -3.61 -15.39 8.81
CA LEU A 225 -2.65 -14.42 9.36
C LEU A 225 -2.63 -13.12 8.54
N SER A 226 -2.63 -13.23 7.22
CA SER A 226 -2.65 -12.08 6.31
C SER A 226 -3.89 -11.21 6.50
N MET A 227 -5.06 -11.80 6.81
CA MET A 227 -6.28 -11.06 7.12
C MET A 227 -6.19 -10.27 8.44
N LEU A 228 -5.35 -10.70 9.39
CA LEU A 228 -5.09 -9.93 10.62
C LEU A 228 -4.17 -8.74 10.37
N PHE A 229 -3.33 -8.78 9.34
CA PHE A 229 -2.54 -7.63 8.90
C PHE A 229 -3.35 -6.67 8.03
N HIS A 230 -4.14 -7.20 7.08
CA HIS A 230 -5.13 -6.40 6.36
C HIS A 230 -6.28 -7.26 5.82
N LEU A 231 -7.53 -6.83 6.08
CA LEU A 231 -8.74 -7.57 5.73
C LEU A 231 -8.96 -7.80 4.23
N VAL A 232 -8.37 -6.97 3.36
CA VAL A 232 -8.38 -7.18 1.90
C VAL A 232 -7.81 -8.55 1.52
N SER A 233 -6.93 -9.13 2.34
CA SER A 233 -6.45 -10.51 2.18
C SER A 233 -7.57 -11.55 2.20
N GLY A 234 -8.76 -11.22 2.71
CA GLY A 234 -9.95 -12.08 2.69
C GLY A 234 -10.38 -12.49 1.28
N TYR A 235 -10.04 -11.73 0.24
CA TYR A 235 -10.27 -12.14 -1.15
C TYR A 235 -9.47 -13.38 -1.55
N LEU A 236 -8.36 -13.69 -0.86
CA LEU A 236 -7.60 -14.92 -1.07
C LEU A 236 -8.37 -16.19 -0.63
N VAL A 237 -9.57 -16.07 -0.05
CA VAL A 237 -10.50 -17.20 0.09
C VAL A 237 -10.78 -17.87 -1.28
N ILE A 238 -10.78 -17.11 -2.38
CA ILE A 238 -10.91 -17.67 -3.74
C ILE A 238 -9.76 -18.64 -4.05
N LEU A 239 -8.52 -18.30 -3.65
CA LEU A 239 -7.37 -19.20 -3.77
C LEU A 239 -7.55 -20.44 -2.88
N LEU A 240 -8.01 -20.28 -1.63
CA LEU A 240 -8.23 -21.41 -0.72
C LEU A 240 -9.30 -22.37 -1.26
N VAL A 241 -10.39 -21.84 -1.81
CA VAL A 241 -11.43 -22.64 -2.49
C VAL A 241 -10.84 -23.36 -3.69
N TYR A 242 -10.03 -22.69 -4.51
CA TYR A 242 -9.36 -23.34 -5.64
C TYR A 242 -8.46 -24.50 -5.18
N LEU A 243 -7.61 -24.28 -4.17
CA LEU A 243 -6.75 -25.34 -3.60
C LEU A 243 -7.60 -26.50 -3.06
N TRP A 244 -8.68 -26.22 -2.35
CA TRP A 244 -9.58 -27.27 -1.85
C TRP A 244 -10.24 -28.05 -3.01
N VAL A 245 -10.68 -27.39 -4.07
CA VAL A 245 -11.35 -28.05 -5.20
C VAL A 245 -10.37 -28.93 -5.98
N PHE A 246 -9.16 -28.44 -6.25
CA PHE A 246 -8.22 -29.06 -7.19
C PHE A 246 -7.07 -29.83 -6.56
N HIS A 247 -6.64 -29.49 -5.33
CA HIS A 247 -5.55 -30.15 -4.64
C HIS A 247 -6.02 -31.09 -3.52
N SER A 248 -7.24 -30.95 -2.99
CA SER A 248 -7.74 -31.91 -2.00
C SER A 248 -8.08 -33.27 -2.64
N PRO A 249 -7.55 -34.39 -2.12
CA PRO A 249 -7.99 -35.74 -2.51
C PRO A 249 -9.49 -35.93 -2.30
N LYS A 250 -10.14 -36.71 -3.16
CA LYS A 250 -11.59 -36.94 -3.12
C LYS A 250 -12.04 -37.48 -1.76
N GLU A 251 -11.28 -38.40 -1.16
CA GLU A 251 -11.64 -39.02 0.11
C GLU A 251 -11.50 -38.05 1.30
N LYS A 252 -10.67 -37.01 1.17
CA LYS A 252 -10.39 -36.04 2.24
C LYS A 252 -11.09 -34.69 2.07
N LYS A 253 -11.89 -34.47 1.01
CA LYS A 253 -12.46 -33.14 0.71
C LYS A 253 -13.21 -32.52 1.89
N ILE A 254 -14.15 -33.25 2.50
CA ILE A 254 -14.92 -32.75 3.64
C ILE A 254 -14.02 -32.52 4.85
N LYS A 255 -13.09 -33.47 5.10
CA LYS A 255 -12.10 -33.38 6.18
C LYS A 255 -11.29 -32.09 6.07
N HIS A 256 -10.72 -31.81 4.90
CA HIS A 256 -9.94 -30.60 4.65
C HIS A 256 -10.78 -29.34 4.81
N LEU A 257 -12.02 -29.32 4.30
CA LEU A 257 -12.91 -28.18 4.48
C LEU A 257 -13.10 -27.85 5.97
N VAL A 258 -13.47 -28.86 6.78
CA VAL A 258 -13.71 -28.69 8.22
C VAL A 258 -12.44 -28.23 8.94
N TYR A 259 -11.30 -28.90 8.74
CA TYR A 259 -10.07 -28.52 9.43
C TYR A 259 -9.52 -27.17 9.00
N CYS A 260 -9.60 -26.81 7.71
CA CYS A 260 -9.22 -25.48 7.25
C CYS A 260 -10.14 -24.40 7.86
N THR A 261 -11.46 -24.63 7.89
CA THR A 261 -12.39 -23.68 8.54
C THR A 261 -12.09 -23.52 10.02
N LEU A 262 -11.87 -24.62 10.75
CA LEU A 262 -11.51 -24.58 12.17
C LEU A 262 -10.17 -23.85 12.39
N LEU A 263 -9.15 -24.15 11.58
CA LEU A 263 -7.83 -23.54 11.66
C LEU A 263 -7.88 -22.03 11.40
N GLY A 264 -8.54 -21.61 10.32
CA GLY A 264 -8.73 -20.19 10.03
C GLY A 264 -9.50 -19.47 11.13
N SER A 265 -10.55 -20.09 11.67
CA SER A 265 -11.33 -19.55 12.78
C SER A 265 -10.51 -19.43 14.06
N LEU A 266 -9.68 -20.43 14.38
CA LEU A 266 -8.79 -20.41 15.55
C LEU A 266 -7.78 -19.26 15.47
N ILE A 267 -7.31 -18.91 14.28
CA ILE A 267 -6.39 -17.79 14.07
C ILE A 267 -7.14 -16.46 14.15
N LEU A 268 -8.30 -16.32 13.52
CA LEU A 268 -9.01 -15.04 13.41
C LEU A 268 -9.84 -14.69 14.65
N LEU A 269 -10.66 -15.61 15.14
CA LEU A 269 -11.66 -15.33 16.17
C LEU A 269 -11.07 -14.74 17.46
N PRO A 270 -9.94 -15.22 18.01
CA PRO A 270 -9.40 -14.64 19.24
C PRO A 270 -9.16 -13.13 19.13
N TRP A 271 -8.65 -12.66 17.99
CA TRP A 271 -8.35 -11.26 17.75
C TRP A 271 -9.62 -10.42 17.58
N PHE A 272 -10.52 -10.84 16.70
CA PHE A 272 -11.77 -10.11 16.45
C PHE A 272 -12.66 -10.06 17.68
N VAL A 273 -12.78 -11.17 18.41
CA VAL A 273 -13.57 -11.24 19.65
C VAL A 273 -12.94 -10.37 20.74
N TYR A 274 -11.61 -10.45 20.93
CA TYR A 274 -10.92 -9.62 21.90
C TYR A 274 -11.16 -8.13 21.63
N PHE A 275 -10.87 -7.65 20.42
CA PHE A 275 -10.98 -6.23 20.10
C PHE A 275 -12.41 -5.69 20.00
N SER A 276 -13.39 -6.55 19.69
CA SER A 276 -14.79 -6.14 19.59
C SER A 276 -15.55 -6.20 20.91
N ALA A 277 -15.12 -7.01 21.88
CA ALA A 277 -15.88 -7.27 23.10
C ALA A 277 -15.10 -7.03 24.41
N PHE A 278 -13.79 -7.30 24.44
CA PHE A 278 -13.02 -7.37 25.68
C PHE A 278 -12.00 -6.24 25.83
N HIS A 279 -11.37 -5.80 24.75
CA HIS A 279 -10.39 -4.72 24.78
C HIS A 279 -11.02 -3.41 25.24
N ASP A 280 -10.24 -2.60 25.95
CA ASP A 280 -10.65 -1.26 26.40
C ASP A 280 -9.66 -0.22 25.85
N PRO A 281 -10.07 0.63 24.89
CA PRO A 281 -11.42 0.73 24.31
C PRO A 281 -11.78 -0.35 23.27
N THR A 282 -13.06 -0.70 23.16
CA THR A 282 -13.51 -1.59 22.08
C THR A 282 -13.47 -0.87 20.73
N VAL A 283 -13.21 -1.61 19.63
CA VAL A 283 -13.33 -1.01 18.29
C VAL A 283 -14.79 -0.68 17.99
N ASP A 284 -15.02 0.49 17.40
CA ASP A 284 -16.33 0.86 16.89
C ASP A 284 -16.75 -0.14 15.80
N LYS A 285 -17.89 -0.81 16.02
CA LYS A 285 -18.47 -1.76 15.07
C LYS A 285 -18.83 -1.10 13.74
N ASN A 286 -19.02 0.22 13.73
CA ASN A 286 -19.31 0.96 12.50
C ASN A 286 -18.06 1.36 11.71
N SER A 287 -16.86 1.17 12.26
CA SER A 287 -15.61 1.59 11.63
C SER A 287 -14.87 0.47 10.89
N THR A 288 -15.50 -0.69 10.65
CA THR A 288 -14.88 -1.83 9.94
C THR A 288 -15.50 -2.10 8.59
N HIS A 289 -14.65 -2.47 7.63
CA HIS A 289 -15.06 -2.96 6.32
C HIS A 289 -15.89 -4.25 6.35
N LEU A 290 -15.90 -5.01 7.45
CA LEU A 290 -16.74 -6.20 7.56
C LEU A 290 -18.22 -5.88 7.73
N ILE A 291 -18.54 -4.77 8.40
CA ILE A 291 -19.91 -4.41 8.79
C ILE A 291 -20.49 -3.38 7.82
N HIS A 292 -19.66 -2.42 7.39
CA HIS A 292 -20.01 -1.46 6.34
C HIS A 292 -19.02 -1.60 5.18
N PRO A 293 -19.06 -2.72 4.44
CA PRO A 293 -18.16 -2.89 3.31
C PRO A 293 -18.45 -1.77 2.31
N PRO A 294 -17.43 -0.98 1.94
CA PRO A 294 -17.62 0.07 0.95
C PRO A 294 -17.66 -0.61 -0.41
N PHE A 295 -18.71 -1.37 -0.71
CA PHE A 295 -18.89 -1.90 -2.05
C PHE A 295 -19.38 -0.79 -2.96
N TYR A 296 -18.87 -0.76 -4.19
CA TYR A 296 -19.47 0.12 -5.18
C TYR A 296 -20.96 -0.23 -5.36
N PRO A 297 -21.83 0.75 -5.65
CA PRO A 297 -23.15 0.46 -6.18
C PRO A 297 -23.00 -0.40 -7.45
N LEU A 298 -23.85 -1.40 -7.64
CA LEU A 298 -23.82 -2.29 -8.84
C LEU A 298 -23.69 -1.51 -10.16
N LYS A 299 -24.37 -0.36 -10.26
CA LYS A 299 -24.34 0.52 -11.44
C LYS A 299 -22.97 1.17 -11.70
N ARG A 300 -22.06 1.17 -10.73
CA ARG A 300 -20.70 1.73 -10.81
C ARG A 300 -19.60 0.68 -10.94
N TRP A 301 -19.93 -0.62 -10.78
CA TRP A 301 -18.97 -1.73 -10.95
C TRP A 301 -18.28 -1.69 -12.32
N VAL A 302 -18.97 -1.18 -13.34
CA VAL A 302 -18.41 -0.98 -14.69
C VAL A 302 -18.69 0.45 -15.14
N SER A 303 -17.95 1.41 -14.58
CA SER A 303 -17.96 2.80 -15.06
C SER A 303 -16.61 3.18 -15.66
N ASN A 304 -16.60 4.08 -16.65
CA ASN A 304 -15.37 4.53 -17.30
C ASN A 304 -14.38 5.16 -16.31
N ASN A 305 -14.89 5.89 -15.31
CA ASN A 305 -14.06 6.49 -14.26
C ASN A 305 -13.38 5.42 -13.41
N HIS A 306 -14.13 4.40 -13.00
CA HIS A 306 -13.60 3.32 -12.20
C HIS A 306 -12.59 2.45 -12.96
N LEU A 307 -12.87 2.16 -14.24
CA LEU A 307 -11.92 1.46 -15.10
C LEU A 307 -10.62 2.27 -15.27
N LYS A 308 -10.74 3.59 -15.45
CA LYS A 308 -9.58 4.50 -15.53
C LYS A 308 -8.75 4.45 -14.24
N GLU A 309 -9.39 4.43 -13.08
CA GLU A 309 -8.74 4.35 -11.77
C GLU A 309 -7.96 3.04 -11.61
N ILE A 310 -8.61 1.88 -11.79
CA ILE A 310 -7.96 0.57 -11.71
C ILE A 310 -6.79 0.48 -12.69
N LEU A 311 -7.00 0.90 -13.94
CA LEU A 311 -5.94 0.86 -14.96
C LEU A 311 -4.78 1.79 -14.61
N SER A 312 -5.05 2.95 -14.01
CA SER A 312 -4.01 3.88 -13.56
C SER A 312 -3.15 3.23 -12.47
N VAL A 313 -3.77 2.53 -11.53
CA VAL A 313 -3.04 1.83 -10.48
C VAL A 313 -2.28 0.63 -11.02
N LEU A 314 -2.90 -0.21 -11.84
CA LEU A 314 -2.22 -1.34 -12.48
C LEU A 314 -1.03 -0.87 -13.32
N TYR A 315 -1.18 0.25 -14.03
CA TYR A 315 -0.09 0.86 -14.78
C TYR A 315 1.04 1.31 -13.85
N TRP A 316 0.72 2.05 -12.79
CA TRP A 316 1.72 2.55 -11.85
C TRP A 316 2.45 1.41 -11.12
N ASN A 317 1.69 0.50 -10.53
CA ASN A 317 2.25 -0.54 -9.68
C ASN A 317 2.82 -1.71 -10.51
N ALA A 318 2.25 -2.09 -11.65
CA ALA A 318 2.63 -3.29 -12.39
C ALA A 318 2.72 -3.10 -13.92
N GLY A 319 2.88 -1.86 -14.41
CA GLY A 319 2.76 -1.55 -15.84
C GLY A 319 3.68 -2.35 -16.75
N ILE A 320 4.99 -2.37 -16.45
CA ILE A 320 5.98 -3.12 -17.26
C ILE A 320 5.71 -4.63 -17.23
N SER A 321 5.42 -5.17 -16.05
CA SER A 321 5.09 -6.59 -15.86
C SER A 321 3.83 -7.00 -16.63
N THR A 322 2.77 -6.19 -16.53
CA THR A 322 1.50 -6.39 -17.24
C THR A 322 1.70 -6.30 -18.76
N PHE A 323 2.48 -5.30 -19.20
CA PHE A 323 2.80 -5.09 -20.61
C PHE A 323 3.61 -6.25 -21.20
N TYR A 324 4.56 -6.78 -20.43
CA TYR A 324 5.33 -7.96 -20.79
C TYR A 324 4.44 -9.20 -20.89
N LEU A 325 3.66 -9.51 -19.86
CA LEU A 325 2.79 -10.69 -19.83
C LEU A 325 1.73 -10.65 -20.94
N SER A 326 1.15 -9.48 -21.22
CA SER A 326 0.21 -9.31 -22.33
C SER A 326 0.87 -9.59 -23.69
N TYR A 327 2.12 -9.14 -23.90
CA TYR A 327 2.86 -9.51 -25.12
C TYR A 327 3.05 -11.02 -25.23
N GLN A 328 3.45 -11.69 -24.15
CA GLN A 328 3.64 -13.14 -24.16
C GLN A 328 2.33 -13.88 -24.45
N PHE A 329 1.24 -13.43 -23.84
CA PHE A 329 -0.10 -13.98 -24.06
C PHE A 329 -0.55 -13.85 -25.53
N PHE A 330 -0.40 -12.67 -26.14
CA PHE A 330 -0.88 -12.42 -27.50
C PHE A 330 0.04 -12.98 -28.58
N PHE A 331 1.37 -12.90 -28.41
CA PHE A 331 2.35 -13.21 -29.44
C PHE A 331 3.15 -14.50 -29.23
N GLN A 332 3.13 -15.08 -28.02
CA GLN A 332 3.87 -16.31 -27.68
C GLN A 332 2.95 -17.42 -27.16
N LYS A 333 1.80 -17.62 -27.82
CA LYS A 333 0.70 -18.50 -27.36
C LYS A 333 1.14 -19.90 -26.90
N GLU A 334 2.01 -20.58 -27.65
CA GLU A 334 2.44 -21.93 -27.29
C GLU A 334 3.36 -21.96 -26.07
N LYS A 335 4.31 -21.02 -25.98
CA LYS A 335 5.13 -20.84 -24.77
C LYS A 335 4.27 -20.48 -23.57
N TRP A 336 3.31 -19.57 -23.75
CA TRP A 336 2.36 -19.19 -22.70
C TRP A 336 1.56 -20.40 -22.19
N LYS A 337 1.02 -21.22 -23.09
CA LYS A 337 0.32 -22.46 -22.73
C LYS A 337 1.21 -23.40 -21.91
N GLN A 338 2.48 -23.55 -22.27
CA GLN A 338 3.44 -24.35 -21.50
C GLN A 338 3.75 -23.73 -20.13
N PHE A 339 3.94 -22.41 -20.08
CA PHE A 339 4.18 -21.66 -18.86
C PHE A 339 3.05 -21.85 -17.83
N ILE A 340 1.79 -21.75 -18.25
CA ILE A 340 0.65 -21.90 -17.33
C ILE A 340 0.32 -23.36 -16.98
N LYS A 341 1.03 -24.36 -17.53
CA LYS A 341 0.86 -25.76 -17.10
C LYS A 341 1.40 -26.01 -15.69
N TYR A 342 2.42 -25.25 -15.28
CA TYR A 342 3.00 -25.36 -13.94
C TYR A 342 1.93 -25.02 -12.87
N PRO A 343 1.69 -25.90 -11.88
CA PRO A 343 0.65 -25.71 -10.87
C PRO A 343 0.72 -24.35 -10.17
N PHE A 344 1.92 -23.94 -9.75
CA PHE A 344 2.15 -22.67 -9.10
C PHE A 344 1.72 -21.45 -9.94
N HIS A 345 2.00 -21.46 -11.25
CA HIS A 345 1.61 -20.34 -12.12
C HIS A 345 0.09 -20.23 -12.26
N LYS A 346 -0.65 -21.36 -12.26
CA LYS A 346 -2.12 -21.34 -12.21
C LYS A 346 -2.62 -20.71 -10.92
N LEU A 347 -2.01 -21.04 -9.78
CA LEU A 347 -2.38 -20.44 -8.49
C LEU A 347 -2.15 -18.93 -8.50
N MET A 348 -1.06 -18.44 -9.09
CA MET A 348 -0.83 -17.00 -9.23
C MET A 348 -1.89 -16.32 -10.11
N LEU A 349 -2.39 -16.97 -11.17
CA LEU A 349 -3.52 -16.44 -11.95
C LEU A 349 -4.81 -16.37 -11.13
N VAL A 350 -5.06 -17.34 -10.24
CA VAL A 350 -6.20 -17.32 -9.32
C VAL A 350 -6.07 -16.17 -8.31
N VAL A 351 -4.86 -15.92 -7.80
CA VAL A 351 -4.57 -14.78 -6.93
C VAL A 351 -4.79 -13.45 -7.65
N ILE A 352 -4.30 -13.31 -8.89
CA ILE A 352 -4.56 -12.12 -9.71
C ILE A 352 -6.06 -11.91 -9.90
N LEU A 353 -6.81 -12.98 -10.21
CA LEU A 353 -8.26 -12.89 -10.35
C LEU A 353 -8.94 -12.44 -9.06
N ALA A 354 -8.56 -13.03 -7.92
CA ALA A 354 -9.14 -12.69 -6.61
C ALA A 354 -8.99 -11.20 -6.30
N PHE A 355 -7.82 -10.65 -6.57
CA PHE A 355 -7.53 -9.26 -6.32
C PHE A 355 -8.08 -8.31 -7.40
N VAL A 356 -8.14 -8.71 -8.67
CA VAL A 356 -8.87 -7.94 -9.69
C VAL A 356 -10.34 -7.83 -9.31
N LEU A 357 -10.97 -8.89 -8.79
CA LEU A 357 -12.33 -8.83 -8.26
C LEU A 357 -12.46 -7.85 -7.10
N HIS A 358 -11.50 -7.83 -6.17
CA HIS A 358 -11.46 -6.81 -5.12
C HIS A 358 -11.49 -5.40 -5.72
N GLY A 359 -10.66 -5.13 -6.74
CA GLY A 359 -10.59 -3.82 -7.37
C GLY A 359 -11.91 -3.35 -7.96
N PHE A 360 -12.69 -4.25 -8.56
CA PHE A 360 -13.98 -3.92 -9.15
C PHE A 360 -15.13 -3.82 -8.16
N LEU A 361 -15.01 -4.48 -7.00
CA LEU A 361 -16.08 -4.56 -6.02
C LEU A 361 -15.93 -3.50 -4.93
N HIS A 362 -14.70 -3.19 -4.53
CA HIS A 362 -14.41 -2.32 -3.40
C HIS A 362 -14.23 -0.86 -3.81
N ASN A 363 -14.99 0.03 -3.16
CA ASN A 363 -14.98 1.47 -3.33
C ASN A 363 -13.86 2.09 -2.45
N PRO A 364 -12.87 2.77 -3.05
CA PRO A 364 -11.87 3.54 -2.33
C PRO A 364 -12.57 4.57 -1.42
N GLN A 365 -12.11 4.68 -0.18
CA GLN A 365 -12.74 5.54 0.83
C GLN A 365 -12.31 7.00 0.68
N LEU A 366 -11.04 7.23 0.36
CA LEU A 366 -10.45 8.55 0.20
C LEU A 366 -10.36 8.96 -1.28
N GLY A 367 -10.46 7.99 -2.19
CA GLY A 367 -10.37 8.17 -3.63
C GLY A 367 -8.91 8.21 -4.10
N PHE A 368 -8.69 8.24 -5.41
CA PHE A 368 -7.34 8.33 -5.96
C PHE A 368 -6.86 9.79 -6.01
N PRO A 369 -5.58 10.07 -5.69
CA PRO A 369 -4.49 9.13 -5.47
C PRO A 369 -4.33 8.62 -4.04
N ALA A 370 -5.18 8.99 -3.08
CA ALA A 370 -5.01 8.61 -1.68
C ALA A 370 -4.99 7.07 -1.49
N ASP A 371 -5.85 6.34 -2.19
CA ASP A 371 -5.96 4.87 -2.10
C ASP A 371 -5.14 4.12 -3.19
N TRP A 372 -4.03 4.70 -3.67
CA TRP A 372 -3.23 4.11 -4.76
C TRP A 372 -2.54 2.77 -4.39
N ASP A 373 -2.31 2.59 -3.10
CA ASP A 373 -1.66 1.49 -2.41
C ASP A 373 -2.64 0.40 -1.95
N LEU A 374 -3.92 0.74 -1.77
CA LEU A 374 -5.04 -0.17 -1.56
C LEU A 374 -5.21 -1.15 -2.74
N MET A 375 -4.77 -0.75 -3.93
CA MET A 375 -4.70 -1.55 -5.15
C MET A 375 -3.26 -2.06 -5.42
N GLY A 376 -2.33 -1.81 -4.48
CA GLY A 376 -0.96 -2.31 -4.45
C GLY A 376 -0.87 -3.82 -4.24
N PHE A 377 -1.87 -4.50 -3.69
CA PHE A 377 -1.86 -5.97 -3.62
C PHE A 377 -1.78 -6.67 -4.99
N TYR A 378 -2.13 -5.95 -6.07
CA TYR A 378 -2.22 -6.51 -7.43
C TYR A 378 -0.87 -6.71 -8.06
N TRP A 379 0.10 -5.88 -7.69
CA TRP A 379 1.34 -5.82 -8.42
C TRP A 379 2.21 -7.03 -8.16
N LEU A 380 2.25 -7.51 -6.92
CA LEU A 380 3.17 -8.56 -6.52
C LEU A 380 2.94 -9.86 -7.31
N PRO A 381 1.71 -10.42 -7.42
CA PRO A 381 1.51 -11.65 -8.20
C PRO A 381 1.73 -11.46 -9.71
N ILE A 382 1.38 -10.28 -10.27
CA ILE A 382 1.62 -9.95 -11.69
C ILE A 382 3.12 -9.87 -11.98
N THR A 383 3.86 -9.11 -11.16
CA THR A 383 5.30 -8.92 -11.27
C THR A 383 6.05 -10.24 -11.04
N LEU A 384 5.58 -11.06 -10.10
CA LEU A 384 6.12 -12.40 -9.89
C LEU A 384 5.93 -13.31 -11.10
N LEU A 385 4.76 -13.31 -11.74
CA LEU A 385 4.56 -14.08 -12.98
C LEU A 385 5.46 -13.58 -14.12
N ALA A 386 5.60 -12.27 -14.30
CA ALA A 386 6.48 -11.70 -15.32
C ALA A 386 7.95 -12.11 -15.10
N PHE A 387 8.40 -12.03 -13.84
CA PHE A 387 9.70 -12.53 -13.40
C PHE A 387 9.88 -14.01 -13.75
N LEU A 388 8.95 -14.88 -13.34
CA LEU A 388 9.05 -16.33 -13.57
C LEU A 388 9.04 -16.69 -15.05
N TYR A 389 8.22 -16.02 -15.86
CA TYR A 389 8.21 -16.24 -17.31
C TYR A 389 9.58 -15.92 -17.90
N TRP A 390 10.17 -14.78 -17.53
CA TRP A 390 11.50 -14.39 -17.98
C TRP A 390 12.59 -15.39 -17.55
N LYS A 391 12.48 -15.96 -16.34
CA LYS A 391 13.42 -16.99 -15.86
C LYS A 391 13.45 -18.22 -16.76
N GLN A 392 12.31 -18.60 -17.36
CA GLN A 392 12.20 -19.77 -18.23
C GLN A 392 12.84 -19.56 -19.61
N GLU A 393 13.07 -18.32 -20.03
CA GLU A 393 13.73 -18.06 -21.31
C GLU A 393 15.19 -18.53 -21.26
N SER A 394 15.66 -19.22 -22.29
CA SER A 394 17.03 -19.76 -22.34
C SER A 394 18.10 -18.68 -22.54
N LYS A 395 17.71 -17.54 -23.12
CA LYS A 395 18.56 -16.38 -23.40
C LYS A 395 17.86 -15.09 -22.99
N ILE A 396 18.64 -14.03 -22.83
CA ILE A 396 18.12 -12.69 -22.59
C ILE A 396 17.46 -12.17 -23.87
N VAL A 397 16.21 -11.72 -23.74
CA VAL A 397 15.48 -11.12 -24.85
C VAL A 397 15.79 -9.63 -24.87
N TRP A 398 16.89 -9.25 -25.54
CA TRP A 398 17.46 -7.90 -25.53
C TRP A 398 16.48 -6.78 -25.88
N GLU A 399 15.45 -7.07 -26.67
CA GLU A 399 14.40 -6.10 -27.04
C GLU A 399 13.59 -5.57 -25.84
N TRP A 400 13.51 -6.33 -24.76
CA TRP A 400 12.78 -5.95 -23.54
C TRP A 400 13.65 -5.19 -22.54
N VAL A 401 14.98 -5.27 -22.68
CA VAL A 401 15.92 -4.69 -21.72
C VAL A 401 15.75 -3.17 -21.60
N PRO A 402 15.62 -2.37 -22.69
CA PRO A 402 15.37 -0.94 -22.55
C PRO A 402 14.07 -0.61 -21.83
N LEU A 403 13.00 -1.39 -22.01
CA LEU A 403 11.72 -1.19 -21.31
C LEU A 403 11.82 -1.49 -19.81
N GLN A 404 12.57 -2.53 -19.43
CA GLN A 404 12.81 -2.86 -18.02
C GLN A 404 13.61 -1.77 -17.31
N PHE A 405 14.70 -1.30 -17.94
CA PHE A 405 15.49 -0.18 -17.41
C PHE A 405 14.72 1.13 -17.39
N PHE A 406 13.86 1.38 -18.38
CA PHE A 406 12.96 2.53 -18.39
C PHE A 406 12.03 2.50 -17.17
N GLY A 407 11.34 1.38 -16.94
CA GLY A 407 10.48 1.22 -15.77
C GLY A 407 11.21 1.42 -14.46
N ALA A 408 12.38 0.79 -14.28
CA ALA A 408 13.20 0.97 -13.07
C ALA A 408 13.63 2.43 -12.88
N SER A 409 13.99 3.13 -13.98
CA SER A 409 14.35 4.55 -13.94
C SER A 409 13.17 5.43 -13.52
N LEU A 410 11.95 5.14 -14.00
CA LEU A 410 10.74 5.87 -13.61
C LEU A 410 10.47 5.73 -12.11
N VAL A 411 10.63 4.52 -11.55
CA VAL A 411 10.46 4.28 -10.10
C VAL A 411 11.53 5.00 -9.30
N MET A 412 12.81 4.91 -9.70
CA MET A 412 13.91 5.62 -9.03
C MET A 412 13.70 7.14 -9.04
N ILE A 413 13.20 7.69 -10.15
CA ILE A 413 12.90 9.12 -10.23
C ILE A 413 11.72 9.48 -9.34
N ALA A 414 10.69 8.65 -9.31
CA ALA A 414 9.59 8.87 -8.40
C ALA A 414 10.07 8.90 -6.94
N ALA A 415 10.95 7.97 -6.55
CA ALA A 415 11.57 8.00 -5.22
C ALA A 415 12.30 9.32 -4.94
N VAL A 416 13.13 9.80 -5.87
CA VAL A 416 13.83 11.10 -5.73
C VAL A 416 12.86 12.28 -5.60
N GLN A 417 11.77 12.29 -6.37
CA GLN A 417 10.80 13.39 -6.31
C GLN A 417 9.93 13.31 -5.04
N LEU A 418 9.57 12.10 -4.61
CA LEU A 418 8.79 11.84 -3.40
C LEU A 418 9.63 11.92 -2.12
N ASN A 419 10.96 11.91 -2.21
CA ASN A 419 11.86 12.23 -1.11
C ASN A 419 11.86 13.74 -0.78
N LYS A 420 11.45 14.60 -1.71
CA LYS A 420 11.38 16.04 -1.45
C LYS A 420 10.25 16.33 -0.46
N THR A 421 10.58 17.03 0.61
CA THR A 421 9.62 17.53 1.60
C THR A 421 9.24 18.98 1.31
N ASN A 422 8.07 19.36 1.77
CA ASN A 422 7.66 20.75 1.88
C ASN A 422 7.94 21.23 3.31
N PRO A 423 8.74 22.30 3.51
CA PRO A 423 9.01 22.84 4.84
C PRO A 423 7.75 23.19 5.63
N LYS A 424 6.67 23.62 4.95
CA LYS A 424 5.38 23.91 5.58
C LYS A 424 4.77 22.65 6.21
N ASP A 425 4.81 21.53 5.51
CA ASP A 425 4.19 20.27 5.95
C ASP A 425 5.00 19.62 7.08
N VAL A 426 6.34 19.77 7.04
CA VAL A 426 7.22 19.36 8.14
C VAL A 426 6.90 20.18 9.39
N LEU A 427 6.75 21.49 9.28
CA LEU A 427 6.40 22.36 10.41
C LEU A 427 5.01 22.03 10.98
N ILE A 428 4.01 21.82 10.11
CA ILE A 428 2.66 21.41 10.54
C ILE A 428 2.71 20.09 11.31
N TRP A 429 3.51 19.13 10.85
CA TRP A 429 3.69 17.86 11.56
C TRP A 429 4.33 18.03 12.94
N GLU A 430 5.41 18.81 13.05
CA GLU A 430 6.05 19.06 14.36
C GLU A 430 5.08 19.72 15.35
N ILE A 431 4.26 20.66 14.89
CA ILE A 431 3.21 21.28 15.71
C ILE A 431 2.13 20.25 16.08
N THR A 432 1.74 19.40 15.14
CA THR A 432 0.73 18.35 15.37
C THR A 432 1.21 17.33 16.40
N LYS A 433 2.47 16.88 16.36
CA LYS A 433 3.07 16.00 17.37
C LYS A 433 3.00 16.59 18.78
N LYS A 434 3.26 17.89 18.90
CA LYS A 434 3.14 18.62 20.18
C LYS A 434 1.70 18.72 20.63
N ALA A 435 0.79 19.08 19.72
CA ALA A 435 -0.64 19.09 20.00
C ALA A 435 -1.13 17.73 20.53
N ILE A 436 -0.72 16.62 19.90
CA ILE A 436 -1.06 15.26 20.35
C ILE A 436 -0.49 14.98 21.75
N SER A 437 0.77 15.36 22.00
CA SER A 437 1.41 15.12 23.30
C SER A 437 0.75 15.91 24.42
N THR A 438 0.46 17.20 24.19
CA THR A 438 -0.26 18.07 25.12
C THR A 438 -1.67 17.54 25.36
N TYR A 439 -2.42 17.28 24.29
CA TYR A 439 -3.77 16.73 24.36
C TYR A 439 -3.82 15.43 25.16
N SER A 440 -2.92 14.50 24.86
CA SER A 440 -2.87 13.20 25.53
C SER A 440 -2.57 13.38 27.02
N THR A 441 -1.65 14.26 27.39
CA THR A 441 -1.32 14.53 28.79
C THR A 441 -2.51 15.14 29.55
N GLU A 442 -3.20 16.09 28.94
CA GLU A 442 -4.33 16.80 29.56
C GLU A 442 -5.61 15.95 29.66
N ASN A 443 -5.87 15.08 28.69
CA ASN A 443 -7.18 14.44 28.52
C ASN A 443 -7.18 12.93 28.78
N LYS A 444 -6.02 12.28 28.91
CA LYS A 444 -5.93 10.82 29.10
C LYS A 444 -6.77 10.30 30.26
N THR A 445 -6.70 10.94 31.43
CA THR A 445 -7.47 10.52 32.61
C THR A 445 -8.98 10.58 32.36
N PHE A 446 -9.45 11.66 31.72
CA PHE A 446 -10.87 11.81 31.37
C PHE A 446 -11.31 10.78 30.32
N ILE A 447 -10.50 10.57 29.29
CA ILE A 447 -10.80 9.59 28.23
C ILE A 447 -10.84 8.17 28.81
N GLN A 448 -9.95 7.85 29.74
CA GLN A 448 -9.92 6.57 30.44
C GLN A 448 -11.14 6.35 31.34
N SER A 449 -11.81 7.41 31.83
CA SER A 449 -13.04 7.29 32.63
C SER A 449 -14.30 7.08 31.80
N LEU A 450 -14.26 7.29 30.47
CA LEU A 450 -15.42 7.04 29.60
C LEU A 450 -15.69 5.52 29.45
N PRO A 451 -16.92 5.12 29.06
CA PRO A 451 -17.20 3.74 28.66
C PRO A 451 -16.26 3.28 27.55
N LYS A 452 -15.92 1.98 27.55
CA LYS A 452 -14.98 1.38 26.60
C LYS A 452 -15.41 1.57 25.13
N GLU A 453 -16.71 1.65 24.88
CA GLU A 453 -17.29 1.87 23.54
C GLU A 453 -17.08 3.31 23.05
N ASP A 454 -16.99 4.28 23.96
CA ASP A 454 -16.97 5.70 23.63
C ASP A 454 -15.55 6.26 23.51
N LYS A 455 -14.55 5.69 24.21
CA LYS A 455 -13.22 6.35 24.35
C LYS A 455 -12.57 6.65 23.00
N LYS A 456 -12.61 5.71 22.05
CA LYS A 456 -11.96 5.86 20.75
C LYS A 456 -12.63 6.97 19.93
N PHE A 457 -13.94 6.87 19.76
CA PHE A 457 -14.72 7.81 18.95
C PHE A 457 -14.68 9.21 19.57
N PHE A 458 -14.84 9.29 20.90
CA PHE A 458 -14.68 10.53 21.65
C PHE A 458 -13.31 11.16 21.44
N ALA A 459 -12.23 10.39 21.63
CA ALA A 459 -10.86 10.90 21.55
C ALA A 459 -10.52 11.48 20.18
N LYS A 460 -10.96 10.83 19.09
CA LYS A 460 -10.75 11.34 17.72
C LYS A 460 -11.49 12.65 17.48
N GLY A 461 -12.75 12.73 17.87
CA GLY A 461 -13.56 13.94 17.71
C GLY A 461 -13.06 15.11 18.56
N ASP A 462 -12.76 14.88 19.84
CA ASP A 462 -12.27 15.94 20.73
C ASP A 462 -10.88 16.43 20.30
N PHE A 463 -10.01 15.52 19.85
CA PHE A 463 -8.70 15.88 19.31
C PHE A 463 -8.80 16.72 18.03
N LEU A 464 -9.75 16.43 17.13
CA LEU A 464 -9.95 17.23 15.92
C LEU A 464 -10.16 18.72 16.26
N PHE A 465 -11.05 19.00 17.22
CA PHE A 465 -11.34 20.37 17.65
C PHE A 465 -10.18 20.99 18.43
N PHE A 466 -9.54 20.21 19.32
CA PHE A 466 -8.34 20.65 20.03
C PHE A 466 -7.22 21.06 19.07
N LYS A 467 -6.93 20.23 18.06
CA LYS A 467 -5.92 20.48 17.03
C LYS A 467 -6.27 21.74 16.24
N GLY A 468 -7.53 21.89 15.83
CA GLY A 468 -8.02 23.07 15.13
C GLY A 468 -7.75 24.36 15.89
N ASP A 469 -8.11 24.41 17.18
CA ASP A 469 -7.82 25.55 18.07
C ASP A 469 -6.30 25.77 18.22
N TYR A 470 -5.56 24.73 18.62
CA TYR A 470 -4.13 24.78 18.92
C TYR A 470 -3.29 25.29 17.73
N ILE A 471 -3.58 24.82 16.52
CA ILE A 471 -2.86 25.22 15.31
C ILE A 471 -3.30 26.63 14.86
N THR A 472 -4.59 26.94 14.92
CA THR A 472 -5.10 28.27 14.52
C THR A 472 -4.49 29.39 15.36
N GLN A 473 -4.24 29.16 16.66
CA GLN A 473 -3.55 30.13 17.52
C GLN A 473 -2.12 30.46 17.04
N GLN A 474 -1.47 29.55 16.30
CA GLN A 474 -0.09 29.71 15.82
C GLN A 474 0.01 30.30 14.41
N LEU A 475 -1.12 30.37 13.69
CA LEU A 475 -1.20 31.07 12.40
C LEU A 475 -1.00 32.57 12.60
N CYS A 476 -0.51 33.25 11.56
CA CYS A 476 -0.52 34.70 11.50
C CYS A 476 -1.95 35.24 11.64
N ASP A 477 -2.10 36.50 12.02
CA ASP A 477 -3.44 37.09 12.17
C ASP A 477 -4.15 37.22 10.81
N PHE A 478 -5.44 36.85 10.81
CA PHE A 478 -6.38 37.02 9.70
C PHE A 478 -7.77 37.34 10.26
N PRO A 479 -8.66 37.99 9.48
CA PRO A 479 -9.91 38.58 10.00
C PRO A 479 -10.80 37.59 10.77
N GLU A 480 -10.89 36.34 10.32
CA GLU A 480 -11.76 35.31 10.90
C GLU A 480 -11.09 34.48 12.00
N LYS A 481 -9.82 34.78 12.37
CA LYS A 481 -9.02 33.92 13.26
C LYS A 481 -9.66 33.69 14.61
N GLN A 482 -10.11 34.76 15.27
CA GLN A 482 -10.72 34.64 16.61
C GLN A 482 -12.07 33.91 16.56
N ALA A 483 -12.90 34.21 15.57
CA ALA A 483 -14.18 33.53 15.36
C ALA A 483 -13.98 32.01 15.13
N LEU A 484 -12.94 31.63 14.36
CA LEU A 484 -12.60 30.22 14.15
C LEU A 484 -12.15 29.52 15.43
N ILE A 485 -11.29 30.16 16.23
CA ILE A 485 -10.83 29.65 17.54
C ILE A 485 -12.03 29.45 18.47
N GLU A 486 -12.91 30.45 18.58
CA GLU A 486 -14.10 30.38 19.42
C GLU A 486 -15.06 29.27 18.96
N SER A 487 -15.24 29.10 17.65
CA SER A 487 -16.05 28.02 17.09
C SER A 487 -15.46 26.65 17.42
N MET A 488 -14.15 26.45 17.27
CA MET A 488 -13.47 25.19 17.64
C MET A 488 -13.63 24.88 19.13
N LYS A 489 -13.45 25.87 20.01
CA LYS A 489 -13.66 25.71 21.46
C LYS A 489 -15.11 25.38 21.81
N SER A 490 -16.06 26.03 21.15
CA SER A 490 -17.49 25.78 21.32
C SER A 490 -17.86 24.36 20.89
N HIS A 491 -17.42 23.92 19.70
CA HIS A 491 -17.64 22.55 19.23
C HIS A 491 -17.01 21.51 20.15
N ARG A 492 -15.79 21.75 20.64
CA ARG A 492 -15.15 20.89 21.63
C ARG A 492 -15.95 20.76 22.92
N LYS A 493 -16.44 21.89 23.45
CA LYS A 493 -17.28 21.90 24.66
C LYS A 493 -18.59 21.13 24.43
N ASN A 494 -19.25 21.39 23.31
CA ASN A 494 -20.49 20.70 22.92
C ASN A 494 -20.25 19.20 22.69
N TRP A 495 -19.09 18.85 22.14
CA TRP A 495 -18.68 17.46 21.96
C TRP A 495 -18.59 16.74 23.30
N LYS A 496 -17.83 17.31 24.24
CA LYS A 496 -17.72 16.79 25.61
C LYS A 496 -19.07 16.68 26.32
N GLN A 497 -19.90 17.71 26.24
CA GLN A 497 -21.22 17.70 26.86
C GLN A 497 -22.14 16.63 26.25
N GLY A 498 -22.10 16.45 24.93
CA GLY A 498 -22.93 15.48 24.21
C GLY A 498 -22.67 14.03 24.61
N PHE A 499 -21.44 13.70 25.04
CA PHE A 499 -21.11 12.39 25.62
C PHE A 499 -21.49 12.28 27.10
N LEU A 500 -21.26 13.33 27.89
CA LEU A 500 -21.59 13.34 29.33
C LEU A 500 -23.09 13.25 29.58
N ASP A 501 -23.90 13.97 28.80
CA ASP A 501 -25.35 13.99 28.94
C ASP A 501 -26.05 12.89 28.13
N GLY A 502 -25.29 12.16 27.31
CA GLY A 502 -25.81 11.09 26.45
C GLY A 502 -26.59 11.57 25.22
N THR A 503 -26.57 12.87 24.90
CA THR A 503 -27.24 13.47 23.73
C THR A 503 -26.82 12.79 22.41
N PHE A 504 -25.55 12.42 22.28
CA PHE A 504 -25.03 11.75 21.08
C PHE A 504 -25.32 10.25 20.98
N LYS A 505 -26.04 9.67 21.94
CA LYS A 505 -26.68 8.37 21.73
C LYS A 505 -27.77 8.45 20.66
N SER A 506 -28.33 9.64 20.40
CA SER A 506 -29.20 9.90 19.27
C SER A 506 -28.38 10.15 18.00
N LYS A 507 -28.55 9.27 17.01
CA LYS A 507 -27.88 9.38 15.71
C LYS A 507 -28.22 10.68 14.99
N ASP A 508 -29.46 11.15 15.10
CA ASP A 508 -29.90 12.39 14.44
C ASP A 508 -29.21 13.62 15.04
N GLN A 509 -29.13 13.69 16.37
CA GLN A 509 -28.45 14.78 17.06
C GLN A 509 -26.95 14.78 16.78
N LEU A 510 -26.32 13.60 16.77
CA LEU A 510 -24.92 13.44 16.40
C LEU A 510 -24.68 13.89 14.94
N ASN A 511 -25.54 13.50 14.00
CA ASN A 511 -25.41 13.89 12.59
C ASN A 511 -25.54 15.40 12.38
N VAL A 512 -26.48 16.06 13.08
CA VAL A 512 -26.63 17.52 13.03
C VAL A 512 -25.36 18.20 13.54
N PHE A 513 -24.83 17.75 14.67
CA PHE A 513 -23.57 18.25 15.21
C PHE A 513 -22.40 18.05 14.24
N LEU A 514 -22.22 16.84 13.72
CA LEU A 514 -21.14 16.51 12.79
C LEU A 514 -21.21 17.33 11.49
N THR A 515 -22.42 17.62 11.01
CA THR A 515 -22.62 18.46 9.82
C THR A 515 -22.10 19.88 10.06
N GLU A 516 -22.40 20.46 11.21
CA GLU A 516 -21.94 21.81 11.55
C GLU A 516 -20.44 21.88 11.87
N ALA A 517 -19.95 20.88 12.62
CA ALA A 517 -18.53 20.70 12.89
C ALA A 517 -17.72 20.57 11.58
N THR A 518 -18.25 19.85 10.58
CA THR A 518 -17.61 19.67 9.27
C THR A 518 -17.42 21.00 8.57
N LYS A 519 -18.40 21.91 8.58
CA LYS A 519 -18.25 23.26 7.99
C LYS A 519 -17.12 24.03 8.64
N THR A 520 -17.02 23.98 9.97
CA THR A 520 -15.97 24.65 10.73
C THR A 520 -14.60 24.04 10.42
N ASN A 521 -14.50 22.71 10.31
CA ASN A 521 -13.27 22.03 9.93
C ASN A 521 -12.82 22.39 8.50
N VAL A 522 -13.75 22.52 7.54
CA VAL A 522 -13.45 22.98 6.18
C VAL A 522 -12.88 24.40 6.19
N LEU A 523 -13.44 25.30 7.00
CA LEU A 523 -12.90 26.65 7.15
C LEU A 523 -11.49 26.63 7.74
N TYR A 524 -11.26 25.80 8.77
CA TYR A 524 -9.94 25.62 9.35
C TYR A 524 -8.89 25.14 8.33
N LEU A 525 -9.21 24.10 7.55
CA LEU A 525 -8.30 23.59 6.52
C LEU A 525 -7.96 24.67 5.47
N LYS A 526 -8.97 25.42 5.00
CA LYS A 526 -8.75 26.55 4.08
C LYS A 526 -7.86 27.63 4.70
N SER A 527 -8.06 27.95 5.97
CA SER A 527 -7.22 28.93 6.68
C SER A 527 -5.79 28.44 6.86
N LEU A 528 -5.58 27.15 7.14
CA LEU A 528 -4.25 26.54 7.23
C LEU A 528 -3.52 26.56 5.88
N GLU A 529 -4.23 26.35 4.78
CA GLU A 529 -3.68 26.47 3.43
C GLU A 529 -3.30 27.91 3.08
N ALA A 530 -4.20 28.86 3.36
CA ALA A 530 -4.06 30.26 2.97
C ALA A 530 -3.06 31.06 3.81
N ASN A 531 -2.85 30.70 5.08
CA ASN A 531 -2.06 31.48 6.03
C ASN A 531 -0.75 30.80 6.43
N THR A 532 0.24 31.61 6.79
CA THR A 532 1.53 31.17 7.32
C THR A 532 1.48 30.94 8.84
N ILE A 533 2.37 30.11 9.35
CA ILE A 533 2.59 29.93 10.80
C ILE A 533 3.58 31.02 11.26
N CYS A 534 3.12 31.94 12.09
CA CYS A 534 3.94 33.08 12.58
C CYS A 534 4.50 32.87 13.99
N HIS A 535 3.87 32.03 14.80
CA HIS A 535 4.23 31.84 16.22
C HIS A 535 4.50 30.37 16.51
N PRO A 536 5.55 29.76 15.93
CA PRO A 536 5.89 28.38 16.21
C PRO A 536 6.35 28.30 17.67
N LYS A 537 5.49 27.79 18.56
CA LYS A 537 5.92 27.41 19.92
C LYS A 537 6.62 26.06 19.80
N LEU A 538 7.90 26.11 19.42
CA LEU A 538 8.76 24.94 19.37
C LEU A 538 9.24 24.55 20.78
#